data_AF-Q24I93-F1
#
_entry.id   AF-Q24I93-F1
#
_cell.length_a   1.000
_cell.length_b   1.000
_cell.length_c   1.000
_cell.angle_alpha   90.00
_cell.angle_beta   90.00
_cell.angle_gamma   90.00
#
_symmetry.space_group_name_H-M   'P 1'
#
loop_
_entity.id
_entity.type
_entity.pdbx_description
1 polymer ?
#
loop_
_entity_poly.entity_id
_entity_poly.type
_entity_poly.pdbx_seq_one_letter_code
_entity_poly.pdbx_strand_id
1 'polypeptide(L)'
;MKKLQSSLSLVIVFLLLICQVSSEKAHDLKVIIMSTSKFWFNFRQATNTLLIYDVLKKNGVKDEDIILMIPENSACNPRNNNPGVVCHLELESEPNLYRNSEIDYKLSDVNVHTLTNMLRGKYHRYTPRSKRLVTNKNTKILTYFTGHGGSGYIKMQDTDVMMDEEMRVALEEFNIKNFYNEMLMFSDSCSAATIFEKLKPDTNPNIFGIGSSSRGQYSYSYGKDSHINLSIVDRFSRANYLFLTNEFVRNKDSLLSDIMREWTKEYLQGDFSYTNTHARKDSKNIYLKDFFTNLNPTTSNIMEMSPKKDHHYDQLEALFGEIMSQPSTDFSIENKPFI
;
A
#
# COMPACT_ATOMS: atom_id res chain seq x y z
N MET A 1 -40.30 44.58 23.52
CA MET A 1 -39.16 44.73 22.59
C MET A 1 -37.82 44.19 23.16
N LYS A 2 -37.42 44.49 24.40
CA LYS A 2 -36.12 44.02 24.96
C LYS A 2 -35.95 42.49 25.10
N LYS A 3 -37.02 41.72 25.40
CA LYS A 3 -36.96 40.25 25.52
C LYS A 3 -36.72 39.52 24.19
N LEU A 4 -37.08 40.12 23.06
CA LEU A 4 -36.93 39.52 21.72
C LEU A 4 -35.50 39.67 21.18
N GLN A 5 -34.81 40.76 21.54
CA GLN A 5 -33.39 40.95 21.19
C GLN A 5 -32.46 39.99 21.96
N SER A 6 -32.75 39.73 23.23
CA SER A 6 -31.96 38.79 24.06
C SER A 6 -32.04 37.35 23.57
N SER A 7 -33.21 36.91 23.08
CA SER A 7 -33.41 35.57 22.53
C SER A 7 -32.78 35.42 21.14
N LEU A 8 -32.80 36.47 20.32
CA LEU A 8 -32.14 36.47 19.01
C LEU A 8 -30.60 36.43 19.12
N SER A 9 -30.01 37.16 20.07
CA SER A 9 -28.57 37.08 20.34
C SER A 9 -28.13 35.70 20.85
N LEU A 10 -28.94 35.03 21.68
CA LEU A 10 -28.62 33.70 22.19
C LEU A 10 -28.63 32.65 21.06
N VAL A 11 -29.59 32.74 20.14
CA VAL A 11 -29.70 31.85 18.97
C VAL A 11 -28.54 32.06 17.99
N ILE A 12 -28.11 33.30 17.78
CA ILE A 12 -26.95 33.61 16.91
C ILE A 12 -25.65 33.09 17.54
N VAL A 13 -25.46 33.22 18.86
CA VAL A 13 -24.31 32.64 19.57
C VAL A 13 -24.34 31.12 19.51
N PHE A 14 -25.51 30.50 19.66
CA PHE A 14 -25.66 29.04 19.55
C PHE A 14 -25.40 28.55 18.11
N LEU A 15 -25.84 29.28 17.08
CA LEU A 15 -25.53 29.01 15.67
C LEU A 15 -24.04 29.19 15.35
N LEU A 16 -23.38 30.19 15.93
CA LEU A 16 -21.93 30.41 15.78
C LEU A 16 -21.11 29.33 16.50
N LEU A 17 -21.58 28.81 17.64
CA LEU A 17 -20.96 27.69 18.35
C LEU A 17 -21.17 26.34 17.63
N ILE A 18 -22.33 26.11 17.02
CA ILE A 18 -22.55 24.93 16.16
C ILE A 18 -21.66 24.99 14.91
N CYS A 19 -21.32 26.19 14.43
CA CYS A 19 -20.45 26.37 13.26
C CYS A 19 -18.95 26.20 13.57
N GLN A 20 -18.56 25.94 14.82
CA GLN A 20 -17.20 25.58 15.23
C GLN A 20 -16.99 24.06 15.36
N VAL A 21 -17.85 23.24 14.76
CA VAL A 21 -17.41 21.89 14.38
C VAL A 21 -16.23 22.11 13.44
N SER A 22 -15.01 21.89 13.94
CA SER A 22 -13.81 21.76 13.12
C SER A 22 -14.16 20.78 12.02
N SER A 23 -14.44 21.29 10.82
CA SER A 23 -14.23 20.52 9.61
C SER A 23 -12.73 20.24 9.65
N GLU A 24 -12.33 19.08 10.18
CA GLU A 24 -11.07 18.48 9.78
C GLU A 24 -11.12 18.52 8.25
N LYS A 25 -10.28 19.40 7.67
CA LYS A 25 -10.12 19.39 6.22
C LYS A 25 -9.74 17.96 5.88
N ALA A 26 -10.63 17.26 5.18
CA ALA A 26 -10.32 15.96 4.62
C ALA A 26 -8.98 16.11 3.89
N HIS A 27 -7.98 15.37 4.34
CA HIS A 27 -6.67 15.42 3.71
C HIS A 27 -6.80 14.77 2.33
N ASP A 28 -6.17 15.38 1.35
CA ASP A 28 -6.08 14.84 -0.01
C ASP A 28 -5.13 13.64 0.02
N LEU A 29 -5.60 12.44 -0.30
CA LEU A 29 -4.77 11.23 -0.36
C LEU A 29 -4.42 10.95 -1.82
N LYS A 30 -3.12 10.76 -2.10
CA LYS A 30 -2.64 10.24 -3.38
C LYS A 30 -1.85 8.96 -3.18
N VAL A 31 -1.97 8.04 -4.12
CA VAL A 31 -1.37 6.70 -4.01
C VAL A 31 -0.52 6.40 -5.22
N ILE A 32 0.63 5.77 -5.01
CA ILE A 32 1.45 5.14 -6.05
C ILE A 32 1.61 3.66 -5.71
N ILE A 33 1.11 2.77 -6.56
CA ILE A 33 1.28 1.32 -6.42
C ILE A 33 2.04 0.82 -7.62
N MET A 34 3.13 0.11 -7.38
CA MET A 34 4.04 -0.23 -8.45
C MET A 34 4.67 -1.60 -8.29
N SER A 35 4.50 -2.42 -9.32
CA SER A 35 5.30 -3.61 -9.55
C SER A 35 6.54 -3.17 -10.30
N THR A 36 7.72 -3.54 -9.82
CA THR A 36 8.97 -3.19 -10.49
C THR A 36 9.55 -4.35 -11.30
N SER A 37 8.88 -5.51 -11.30
CA SER A 37 9.36 -6.73 -11.95
C SER A 37 8.53 -7.10 -13.17
N LYS A 38 9.20 -7.49 -14.26
CA LYS A 38 8.57 -7.99 -15.49
C LYS A 38 8.76 -9.50 -15.66
N PHE A 39 8.14 -10.10 -16.68
CA PHE A 39 8.16 -11.54 -17.00
C PHE A 39 7.27 -12.41 -16.12
N TRP A 40 6.87 -13.55 -16.70
CA TRP A 40 5.93 -14.50 -16.11
C TRP A 40 6.31 -14.99 -14.72
N PHE A 41 7.59 -15.30 -14.47
CA PHE A 41 8.05 -15.83 -13.18
C PHE A 41 7.90 -14.83 -12.01
N ASN A 42 7.60 -13.57 -12.33
CA ASN A 42 7.29 -12.51 -11.38
C ASN A 42 5.78 -12.24 -11.26
N PHE A 43 4.95 -13.25 -11.56
CA PHE A 43 3.48 -13.17 -11.47
C PHE A 43 3.00 -12.54 -10.14
N ARG A 44 3.60 -12.96 -9.02
CA ARG A 44 3.25 -12.47 -7.68
C ARG A 44 3.42 -10.96 -7.49
N GLN A 45 4.39 -10.31 -8.15
CA GLN A 45 4.55 -8.86 -8.01
C GLN A 45 3.34 -8.10 -8.60
N ALA A 46 2.77 -8.59 -9.71
CA ALA A 46 1.52 -8.05 -10.22
C ALA A 46 0.35 -8.32 -9.25
N THR A 47 0.25 -9.55 -8.72
CA THR A 47 -0.77 -9.89 -7.71
C THR A 47 -0.69 -8.98 -6.48
N ASN A 48 0.51 -8.82 -5.90
CA ASN A 48 0.77 -7.97 -4.74
C ASN A 48 0.25 -6.54 -4.97
N THR A 49 0.57 -5.94 -6.13
CA THR A 49 0.05 -4.59 -6.44
C THR A 49 -1.46 -4.54 -6.54
N LEU A 50 -2.07 -5.54 -7.16
CA LEU A 50 -3.52 -5.58 -7.35
C LEU A 50 -4.26 -5.85 -6.04
N LEU A 51 -3.66 -6.58 -5.08
CA LEU A 51 -4.21 -6.74 -3.72
C LEU A 51 -4.30 -5.41 -2.98
N ILE A 52 -3.23 -4.61 -3.01
CA ILE A 52 -3.23 -3.28 -2.37
C ILE A 52 -4.20 -2.34 -3.08
N TYR A 53 -4.24 -2.38 -4.41
CA TYR A 53 -5.21 -1.61 -5.19
C TYR A 53 -6.66 -1.97 -4.81
N ASP A 54 -7.00 -3.27 -4.79
CA ASP A 54 -8.32 -3.75 -4.39
C ASP A 54 -8.72 -3.28 -2.98
N VAL A 55 -7.80 -3.35 -2.02
CA VAL A 55 -8.01 -2.82 -0.66
C VAL A 55 -8.38 -1.34 -0.70
N LEU A 56 -7.65 -0.51 -1.44
CA LEU A 56 -7.93 0.92 -1.52
C LEU A 56 -9.27 1.21 -2.20
N LYS A 57 -9.61 0.47 -3.26
CA LYS A 57 -10.91 0.57 -3.92
C LYS A 57 -12.05 0.24 -2.96
N LYS A 58 -11.93 -0.85 -2.20
CA LYS A 58 -12.89 -1.25 -1.16
C LYS A 58 -13.01 -0.22 -0.03
N ASN A 59 -11.97 0.59 0.19
CA ASN A 59 -11.94 1.68 1.16
C ASN A 59 -12.29 3.07 0.58
N GLY A 60 -12.84 3.12 -0.64
CA GLY A 60 -13.39 4.34 -1.24
C GLY A 60 -12.37 5.28 -1.89
N VAL A 61 -11.12 4.83 -2.09
CA VAL A 61 -10.13 5.59 -2.86
C VAL A 61 -10.48 5.49 -4.35
N LYS A 62 -10.51 6.64 -5.03
CA LYS A 62 -10.90 6.74 -6.44
C LYS A 62 -9.70 6.47 -7.34
N ASP A 63 -9.95 6.04 -8.57
CA ASP A 63 -8.87 5.77 -9.54
C ASP A 63 -8.07 7.04 -9.87
N GLU A 64 -8.72 8.21 -9.91
CA GLU A 64 -8.04 9.49 -10.10
C GLU A 64 -7.03 9.87 -8.98
N ASP A 65 -7.08 9.16 -7.86
CA ASP A 65 -6.19 9.33 -6.71
C ASP A 65 -5.12 8.24 -6.64
N ILE A 66 -5.19 7.20 -7.48
CA ILE A 66 -4.26 6.06 -7.48
C ILE A 66 -3.51 6.02 -8.82
N ILE A 67 -2.19 6.02 -8.75
CA ILE A 67 -1.34 5.73 -9.91
C ILE A 67 -0.89 4.27 -9.81
N LEU A 68 -1.41 3.43 -10.70
CA LEU A 68 -1.07 2.00 -10.77
C LEU A 68 -0.08 1.73 -11.90
N MET A 69 1.06 1.13 -11.56
CA MET A 69 2.16 0.86 -12.49
C MET A 69 2.48 -0.65 -12.51
N ILE A 70 2.25 -1.31 -13.64
CA ILE A 70 2.51 -2.76 -13.80
C ILE A 70 3.23 -3.02 -15.13
N PRO A 71 4.48 -3.52 -15.12
CA PRO A 71 5.30 -3.69 -16.32
C PRO A 71 5.04 -5.01 -17.06
N GLU A 72 4.32 -5.97 -16.44
CA GLU A 72 3.98 -7.27 -17.04
C GLU A 72 2.46 -7.43 -17.12
N ASN A 73 1.95 -7.82 -18.30
CA ASN A 73 0.54 -8.18 -18.44
C ASN A 73 0.34 -9.66 -18.11
N SER A 74 0.41 -10.00 -16.82
CA SER A 74 0.23 -11.38 -16.33
C SER A 74 -1.15 -11.96 -16.69
N ALA A 75 -2.19 -11.12 -16.75
CA ALA A 75 -3.55 -11.52 -17.10
C ALA A 75 -3.63 -12.07 -18.54
N CYS A 76 -2.92 -11.44 -19.48
CA CYS A 76 -2.91 -11.85 -20.89
C CYS A 76 -1.65 -12.62 -21.30
N ASN A 77 -0.84 -13.08 -20.34
CA ASN A 77 0.36 -13.86 -20.65
C ASN A 77 -0.05 -15.23 -21.23
N PRO A 78 0.58 -15.72 -22.32
CA PRO A 78 0.23 -17.03 -22.90
C PRO A 78 0.40 -18.22 -21.96
N ARG A 79 1.15 -18.07 -20.86
CA ARG A 79 1.31 -19.10 -19.82
C ARG A 79 0.20 -19.08 -18.77
N ASN A 80 -0.68 -18.07 -18.80
CA ASN A 80 -1.81 -17.98 -17.91
C ASN A 80 -2.95 -18.88 -18.40
N ASN A 81 -3.18 -19.97 -17.68
CA ASN A 81 -4.26 -20.92 -18.00
C ASN A 81 -5.67 -20.33 -17.79
N ASN A 82 -5.78 -19.18 -17.13
CA ASN A 82 -7.02 -18.42 -16.94
C ASN A 82 -6.88 -17.02 -17.59
N PRO A 83 -7.07 -16.89 -18.91
CA PRO A 83 -6.88 -15.63 -19.61
C PRO A 83 -7.74 -14.50 -19.04
N GLY A 84 -7.12 -13.33 -18.87
CA GLY A 84 -7.77 -12.14 -18.31
C GLY A 84 -7.95 -12.16 -16.80
N VAL A 85 -7.38 -13.16 -16.11
CA VAL A 85 -7.53 -13.34 -14.66
C VAL A 85 -6.18 -13.20 -13.94
N VAL A 86 -6.19 -12.44 -12.86
CA VAL A 86 -5.14 -12.48 -11.82
C VAL A 86 -5.84 -12.68 -10.48
N CYS A 87 -5.57 -13.80 -9.81
CA CYS A 87 -6.14 -14.13 -8.51
C CYS A 87 -5.03 -14.56 -7.55
N HIS A 88 -5.22 -14.33 -6.25
CA HIS A 88 -4.62 -15.20 -5.24
C HIS A 88 -5.47 -16.48 -5.13
N LEU A 89 -4.83 -17.64 -5.22
CA LEU A 89 -5.48 -18.94 -5.43
C LEU A 89 -5.77 -19.71 -4.12
N GLU A 90 -5.71 -19.06 -2.97
CA GLU A 90 -5.94 -19.72 -1.67
C GLU A 90 -7.41 -19.85 -1.28
N LEU A 91 -8.35 -19.23 -2.00
CA LEU A 91 -9.75 -19.16 -1.60
C LEU A 91 -10.64 -19.36 -2.84
N GLU A 92 -11.53 -20.37 -2.78
CA GLU A 92 -12.35 -20.88 -3.90
C GLU A 92 -13.34 -19.86 -4.50
N SER A 93 -13.40 -18.65 -3.95
CA SER A 93 -14.35 -17.59 -4.33
C SER A 93 -13.71 -16.22 -4.59
N GLU A 94 -12.39 -16.16 -4.80
CA GLU A 94 -11.69 -14.88 -4.87
C GLU A 94 -11.94 -14.13 -6.17
N PRO A 95 -12.15 -12.79 -6.10
CA PRO A 95 -12.43 -11.99 -7.27
C PRO A 95 -11.17 -11.89 -8.13
N ASN A 96 -11.36 -11.89 -9.44
CA ASN A 96 -10.33 -11.52 -10.40
C ASN A 96 -9.83 -10.10 -10.09
N LEU A 97 -8.64 -9.98 -9.50
CA LEU A 97 -8.02 -8.71 -9.10
C LEU A 97 -7.67 -7.82 -10.28
N TYR A 98 -7.53 -8.40 -11.48
CA TYR A 98 -7.31 -7.64 -12.71
C TYR A 98 -8.58 -6.94 -13.19
N ARG A 99 -9.76 -7.47 -12.84
CA ARG A 99 -11.05 -6.94 -13.28
C ARG A 99 -11.27 -5.54 -12.70
N ASN A 100 -11.62 -4.60 -13.57
CA ASN A 100 -11.85 -3.18 -13.22
C ASN A 100 -10.60 -2.46 -12.66
N SER A 101 -9.40 -3.01 -12.83
CA SER A 101 -8.17 -2.30 -12.50
C SER A 101 -7.84 -1.24 -13.55
N GLU A 102 -7.56 -0.01 -13.12
CA GLU A 102 -7.07 1.06 -13.99
C GLU A 102 -5.54 1.14 -13.88
N ILE A 103 -4.83 0.54 -14.85
CA ILE A 103 -3.36 0.58 -14.90
C ILE A 103 -2.90 1.77 -15.74
N ASP A 104 -2.34 2.79 -15.10
CA ASP A 104 -1.88 4.04 -15.73
C ASP A 104 -0.58 3.89 -16.52
N TYR A 105 0.37 3.13 -15.97
CA TYR A 105 1.67 2.89 -16.57
C TYR A 105 1.84 1.39 -16.82
N LYS A 106 2.02 1.01 -18.08
CA LYS A 106 2.11 -0.37 -18.54
C LYS A 106 3.45 -0.61 -19.24
N LEU A 107 3.93 -1.85 -19.17
CA LEU A 107 5.09 -2.29 -19.95
C LEU A 107 6.28 -1.32 -19.79
N SER A 108 6.87 -0.84 -20.90
CA SER A 108 8.02 0.06 -20.93
C SER A 108 7.80 1.43 -20.26
N ASP A 109 6.55 1.85 -20.05
CA ASP A 109 6.26 3.12 -19.36
C ASP A 109 6.65 3.08 -17.87
N VAL A 110 6.81 1.87 -17.32
CA VAL A 110 7.17 1.61 -15.92
C VAL A 110 8.69 1.60 -15.75
N ASN A 111 9.33 2.75 -15.71
CA ASN A 111 10.79 2.84 -15.62
C ASN A 111 11.23 3.85 -14.54
N VAL A 112 12.53 3.83 -14.23
CA VAL A 112 13.12 4.70 -13.19
C VAL A 112 12.86 6.18 -13.52
N HIS A 113 13.03 6.59 -14.77
CA HIS A 113 12.81 7.97 -15.18
C HIS A 113 11.38 8.44 -14.94
N THR A 114 10.38 7.60 -15.23
CA THR A 114 8.96 7.87 -14.94
C THR A 114 8.75 8.09 -13.44
N LEU A 115 9.21 7.18 -12.59
CA LEU A 115 9.02 7.26 -11.14
C LEU A 115 9.75 8.49 -10.56
N THR A 116 11.03 8.68 -10.91
CA THR A 116 11.83 9.83 -10.46
C THR A 116 11.20 11.16 -10.88
N ASN A 117 10.72 11.28 -12.11
CA ASN A 117 10.05 12.50 -12.57
C ASN A 117 8.74 12.76 -11.82
N MET A 118 7.95 11.72 -11.58
CA MET A 118 6.72 11.80 -10.80
C MET A 118 7.00 12.28 -9.37
N LEU A 119 7.99 11.66 -8.71
CA LEU A 119 8.46 12.05 -7.37
C LEU A 119 9.18 13.40 -7.34
N ARG A 120 9.44 14.04 -8.49
CA ARG A 120 9.95 15.42 -8.57
C ARG A 120 8.85 16.40 -9.02
N GLY A 121 7.65 15.91 -9.31
CA GLY A 121 6.57 16.65 -9.95
C GLY A 121 6.98 17.28 -11.28
N LYS A 122 7.82 16.58 -12.06
CA LYS A 122 8.22 16.97 -13.41
C LYS A 122 7.44 16.14 -14.43
N TYR A 123 6.69 16.82 -15.30
CA TYR A 123 5.90 16.16 -16.34
C TYR A 123 6.15 16.85 -17.68
N HIS A 124 6.12 16.06 -18.75
CA HIS A 124 6.09 16.62 -20.09
C HIS A 124 4.78 17.41 -20.29
N ARG A 125 4.80 18.46 -21.11
CA ARG A 125 3.62 19.31 -21.33
C ARG A 125 2.38 18.54 -21.78
N TYR A 126 2.59 17.43 -22.48
CA TYR A 126 1.53 16.54 -23.00
C TYR A 126 1.22 15.32 -22.13
N THR A 127 1.88 15.13 -20.98
CA THR A 127 1.52 14.02 -20.08
C THR A 127 0.06 14.20 -19.65
N PRO A 128 -0.85 13.23 -19.85
CA PRO A 128 -2.25 13.37 -19.45
C PRO A 128 -2.40 13.57 -17.94
N ARG A 129 -3.47 14.24 -17.49
CA ARG A 129 -3.70 14.49 -16.06
C ARG A 129 -3.81 13.19 -15.26
N SER A 130 -4.45 12.15 -15.81
CA SER A 130 -4.57 10.83 -15.17
C SER A 130 -3.21 10.19 -14.87
N LYS A 131 -2.18 10.50 -15.66
CA LYS A 131 -0.81 10.01 -15.45
C LYS A 131 0.04 10.91 -14.55
N ARG A 132 -0.52 11.95 -13.93
CA ARG A 132 0.25 12.88 -13.08
C ARG A 132 -0.13 12.70 -11.62
N LEU A 133 0.88 12.61 -10.75
CA LEU A 133 0.71 12.77 -9.31
C LEU A 133 0.50 14.26 -9.02
N VAL A 134 -0.77 14.67 -8.98
CA VAL A 134 -1.17 16.05 -8.69
C VAL A 134 -1.32 16.20 -7.19
N THR A 135 -0.43 16.97 -6.56
CA THR A 135 -0.36 17.11 -5.11
C THR A 135 -0.17 18.56 -4.68
N ASN A 136 -0.28 18.80 -3.38
CA ASN A 136 0.05 20.06 -2.74
C ASN A 136 0.55 19.83 -1.31
N LYS A 137 0.85 20.92 -0.60
CA LYS A 137 1.40 20.87 0.77
C LYS A 137 0.53 20.19 1.82
N ASN A 138 -0.75 19.92 1.52
CA ASN A 138 -1.67 19.23 2.43
C ASN A 138 -1.91 17.76 2.02
N THR A 139 -1.33 17.32 0.89
CA THR A 139 -1.55 15.98 0.36
C THR A 139 -0.78 14.94 1.17
N LYS A 140 -1.45 13.89 1.62
CA LYS A 140 -0.80 12.68 2.13
C LYS A 140 -0.55 11.71 0.98
N ILE A 141 0.58 11.00 1.03
CA ILE A 141 0.96 10.07 -0.03
C ILE A 141 1.18 8.68 0.54
N LEU A 142 0.53 7.68 -0.07
CA LEU A 142 0.85 6.28 0.14
C LEU A 142 1.65 5.77 -1.06
N THR A 143 2.79 5.13 -0.81
CA THR A 143 3.49 4.37 -1.87
C THR A 143 3.61 2.91 -1.48
N TYR A 144 3.47 2.03 -2.47
CA TYR A 144 3.72 0.61 -2.31
C TYR A 144 4.50 0.09 -3.52
N PHE A 145 5.74 -0.34 -3.28
CA PHE A 145 6.64 -0.88 -4.28
C PHE A 145 6.87 -2.36 -4.00
N THR A 146 6.74 -3.21 -5.03
CA THR A 146 7.00 -4.65 -4.91
C THR A 146 7.82 -5.14 -6.09
N GLY A 147 8.84 -5.94 -5.81
CA GLY A 147 9.81 -6.30 -6.82
C GLY A 147 11.03 -7.03 -6.30
N HIS A 148 12.09 -6.95 -7.11
CA HIS A 148 13.43 -7.37 -6.71
C HIS A 148 14.25 -6.18 -6.25
N GLY A 149 15.20 -6.41 -5.37
CA GLY A 149 16.01 -5.35 -4.78
C GLY A 149 17.27 -5.91 -4.15
N GLY A 150 18.05 -4.99 -3.61
CA GLY A 150 19.25 -5.31 -2.84
C GLY A 150 19.62 -4.13 -1.96
N SER A 151 20.81 -4.20 -1.37
CA SER A 151 21.29 -3.15 -0.49
C SER A 151 21.42 -1.81 -1.21
N GLY A 152 20.55 -0.86 -0.88
CA GLY A 152 20.52 0.52 -1.38
C GLY A 152 19.81 0.68 -2.72
N TYR A 153 19.09 -0.32 -3.23
CA TYR A 153 18.40 -0.18 -4.53
C TYR A 153 17.17 -1.08 -4.68
N ILE A 154 16.25 -0.65 -5.55
CA ILE A 154 15.17 -1.47 -6.09
C ILE A 154 15.38 -1.65 -7.60
N LYS A 155 15.23 -2.89 -8.09
CA LYS A 155 15.39 -3.22 -9.50
C LYS A 155 14.13 -2.84 -10.27
N MET A 156 14.31 -2.36 -11.49
CA MET A 156 13.26 -1.92 -12.40
C MET A 156 13.31 -2.72 -13.69
N GLN A 157 12.22 -3.43 -14.01
CA GLN A 157 12.03 -4.18 -15.25
C GLN A 157 13.20 -5.10 -15.64
N ASP A 158 13.94 -5.62 -14.66
CA ASP A 158 15.11 -6.47 -14.84
C ASP A 158 16.34 -5.77 -15.50
N THR A 159 16.22 -4.54 -15.98
CA THR A 159 17.25 -3.83 -16.77
C THR A 159 17.89 -2.66 -16.06
N ASP A 160 17.15 -2.01 -15.16
CA ASP A 160 17.57 -0.78 -14.49
C ASP A 160 17.45 -0.92 -12.97
N VAL A 161 17.99 0.04 -12.24
CA VAL A 161 17.88 0.15 -10.78
C VAL A 161 17.60 1.59 -10.39
N MET A 162 16.83 1.79 -9.34
CA MET A 162 16.72 3.07 -8.65
C MET A 162 17.47 2.97 -7.33
N MET A 163 18.47 3.82 -7.14
CA MET A 163 19.28 3.85 -5.92
C MET A 163 18.60 4.66 -4.81
N ASP A 164 18.91 4.34 -3.56
CA ASP A 164 18.45 5.03 -2.36
C ASP A 164 18.76 6.55 -2.39
N GLU A 165 19.94 6.92 -2.89
CA GLU A 165 20.35 8.31 -3.06
C GLU A 165 19.51 9.05 -4.12
N GLU A 166 19.14 8.38 -5.22
CA GLU A 166 18.26 8.96 -6.23
C GLU A 166 16.85 9.18 -5.67
N MET A 167 16.35 8.25 -4.86
CA MET A 167 15.09 8.40 -4.14
C MET A 167 15.13 9.59 -3.18
N ARG A 168 16.19 9.67 -2.36
CA ARG A 168 16.40 10.76 -1.41
C ARG A 168 16.38 12.13 -2.10
N VAL A 169 17.16 12.28 -3.18
CA VAL A 169 17.25 13.55 -3.94
C VAL A 169 15.92 13.90 -4.61
N ALA A 170 15.21 12.91 -5.18
CA ALA A 170 13.91 13.15 -5.79
C ALA A 170 12.89 13.68 -4.77
N LEU A 171 12.80 13.02 -3.60
CA LEU A 171 11.91 13.42 -2.51
C LEU A 171 12.32 14.75 -1.86
N GLU A 172 13.62 15.07 -1.84
CA GLU A 172 14.10 16.38 -1.39
C GLU A 172 13.60 17.49 -2.31
N GLU A 173 13.70 17.31 -3.63
CA GLU A 173 13.12 18.25 -4.60
C GLU A 173 11.59 18.36 -4.44
N PHE A 174 10.91 17.24 -4.15
CA PHE A 174 9.47 17.22 -3.89
C PHE A 174 9.08 18.02 -2.64
N ASN A 175 9.89 17.90 -1.58
CA ASN A 175 9.73 18.65 -0.33
C ASN A 175 9.95 20.16 -0.55
N ILE A 176 11.02 20.55 -1.26
CA ILE A 176 11.31 21.97 -1.59
C ILE A 176 10.12 22.62 -2.32
N LYS A 177 9.41 21.86 -3.16
CA LYS A 177 8.22 22.32 -3.88
C LYS A 177 6.95 22.32 -3.06
N ASN A 178 6.99 21.88 -1.80
CA ASN A 178 5.85 21.70 -0.91
C ASN A 178 4.76 20.82 -1.53
N PHE A 179 5.16 19.67 -2.09
CA PHE A 179 4.26 18.75 -2.81
C PHE A 179 3.68 17.63 -1.94
N TYR A 180 3.92 17.63 -0.64
CA TYR A 180 3.28 16.70 0.30
C TYR A 180 3.28 17.25 1.73
N ASN A 181 2.43 16.67 2.56
CA ASN A 181 2.39 16.86 4.01
C ASN A 181 3.09 15.72 4.75
N GLU A 182 2.68 14.48 4.45
CA GLU A 182 3.19 13.24 5.04
C GLU A 182 3.24 12.14 3.96
N MET A 183 4.23 11.24 4.05
CA MET A 183 4.28 10.05 3.19
C MET A 183 4.41 8.77 4.02
N LEU A 184 3.63 7.75 3.67
CA LEU A 184 3.80 6.38 4.11
C LEU A 184 4.26 5.55 2.91
N MET A 185 5.44 4.96 3.01
CA MET A 185 6.09 4.27 1.90
C MET A 185 6.40 2.82 2.28
N PHE A 186 5.94 1.88 1.45
CA PHE A 186 6.21 0.46 1.56
C PHE A 186 7.11 -0.02 0.43
N SER A 187 8.09 -0.86 0.77
CA SER A 187 8.93 -1.59 -0.19
C SER A 187 8.90 -3.08 0.16
N ASP A 188 8.55 -3.93 -0.81
CA ASP A 188 8.55 -5.39 -0.69
C ASP A 188 9.54 -6.01 -1.68
N SER A 189 10.74 -6.30 -1.18
CA SER A 189 11.87 -6.85 -1.95
C SER A 189 12.99 -7.34 -1.00
N CYS A 190 14.05 -7.95 -1.52
CA CYS A 190 15.25 -8.26 -0.74
C CYS A 190 15.98 -6.98 -0.30
N SER A 191 16.43 -6.92 0.96
CA SER A 191 16.97 -5.71 1.59
C SER A 191 16.07 -4.48 1.43
N ALA A 192 14.74 -4.67 1.35
CA ALA A 192 13.77 -3.64 1.00
C ALA A 192 13.91 -2.32 1.78
N ALA A 193 14.23 -2.39 3.08
CA ALA A 193 14.29 -1.18 3.91
C ALA A 193 15.45 -0.25 3.53
N THR A 194 16.49 -0.80 2.90
CA THR A 194 17.70 -0.04 2.55
C THR A 194 17.44 1.08 1.54
N ILE A 195 16.36 1.00 0.75
CA ILE A 195 15.96 2.08 -0.17
C ILE A 195 15.62 3.40 0.55
N PHE A 196 15.25 3.33 1.83
CA PHE A 196 14.86 4.47 2.65
C PHE A 196 15.95 4.97 3.60
N GLU A 197 17.08 4.26 3.73
CA GLU A 197 18.11 4.56 4.73
C GLU A 197 18.78 5.93 4.56
N LYS A 198 18.80 6.46 3.34
CA LYS A 198 19.40 7.76 3.04
C LYS A 198 18.48 8.94 3.33
N LEU A 199 17.19 8.72 3.59
CA LEU A 199 16.25 9.78 3.93
C LEU A 199 16.70 10.51 5.20
N LYS A 200 16.63 11.84 5.19
CA LYS A 200 17.05 12.67 6.32
C LYS A 200 15.90 13.56 6.79
N PRO A 201 15.69 13.74 8.12
CA PRO A 201 14.61 14.59 8.64
C PRO A 201 14.64 16.05 8.16
N ASP A 202 15.81 16.60 7.84
CA ASP A 202 15.99 17.98 7.39
C ASP A 202 15.67 18.18 5.90
N THR A 203 16.02 17.23 5.03
CA THR A 203 15.77 17.31 3.58
C THR A 203 14.51 16.58 3.13
N ASN A 204 14.11 15.53 3.85
CA ASN A 204 13.00 14.63 3.54
C ASN A 204 12.08 14.47 4.78
N PRO A 205 11.51 15.55 5.34
CA PRO A 205 10.69 15.48 6.55
C PRO A 205 9.40 14.68 6.30
N ASN A 206 8.82 14.17 7.39
CA ASN A 206 7.47 13.57 7.44
C ASN A 206 7.27 12.35 6.54
N ILE A 207 8.32 11.56 6.33
CA ILE A 207 8.29 10.28 5.60
C ILE A 207 8.46 9.10 6.57
N PHE A 208 7.57 8.13 6.43
CA PHE A 208 7.54 6.85 7.13
C PHE A 208 7.82 5.74 6.12
N GLY A 209 9.03 5.18 6.13
CA GLY A 209 9.47 4.12 5.21
C GLY A 209 9.44 2.75 5.87
N ILE A 210 8.88 1.75 5.21
CA ILE A 210 8.79 0.37 5.70
C ILE A 210 9.30 -0.58 4.63
N GLY A 211 10.30 -1.38 4.97
CA GLY A 211 10.78 -2.47 4.12
C GLY A 211 10.39 -3.82 4.67
N SER A 212 9.91 -4.72 3.81
CA SER A 212 9.55 -6.10 4.16
C SER A 212 10.72 -6.96 4.67
N SER A 213 11.95 -6.53 4.39
CA SER A 213 13.17 -7.19 4.83
C SER A 213 14.25 -6.18 5.20
N SER A 214 15.04 -6.54 6.21
CA SER A 214 16.17 -5.77 6.70
C SER A 214 17.39 -5.93 5.79
N ARG A 215 18.39 -5.07 5.99
CA ARG A 215 19.65 -5.10 5.24
C ARG A 215 20.28 -6.49 5.23
N GLY A 216 20.58 -7.01 4.04
CA GLY A 216 21.19 -8.32 3.85
C GLY A 216 20.23 -9.51 3.94
N GLN A 217 18.93 -9.28 4.18
CA GLN A 217 17.92 -10.33 4.23
C GLN A 217 17.13 -10.42 2.91
N TYR A 218 16.56 -11.60 2.67
CA TYR A 218 15.62 -11.85 1.58
C TYR A 218 14.19 -11.48 1.99
N SER A 219 13.34 -11.18 1.01
CA SER A 219 11.87 -11.22 1.17
C SER A 219 11.36 -12.52 0.55
N TYR A 220 10.35 -13.12 1.17
CA TYR A 220 9.89 -14.47 0.85
C TYR A 220 8.47 -14.50 0.32
N SER A 221 8.26 -15.34 -0.70
CA SER A 221 6.94 -15.59 -1.27
C SER A 221 6.06 -16.48 -0.39
N TYR A 222 4.75 -16.44 -0.59
CA TYR A 222 3.75 -17.34 0.02
C TYR A 222 2.80 -17.89 -1.05
N GLY A 223 2.30 -19.10 -0.80
CA GLY A 223 1.37 -19.79 -1.70
C GLY A 223 2.05 -20.24 -2.99
N LYS A 224 1.84 -21.50 -3.38
CA LYS A 224 2.28 -22.01 -4.68
C LYS A 224 1.06 -22.48 -5.45
N ASP A 225 0.94 -22.00 -6.68
CA ASP A 225 -0.07 -22.51 -7.61
C ASP A 225 0.55 -23.56 -8.54
N SER A 226 -0.08 -24.72 -8.62
CA SER A 226 0.38 -25.85 -9.43
C SER A 226 0.06 -25.70 -10.91
N HIS A 227 -0.96 -24.93 -11.28
CA HIS A 227 -1.35 -24.68 -12.67
C HIS A 227 -0.37 -23.76 -13.39
N ILE A 228 0.13 -22.72 -12.70
CA ILE A 228 1.14 -21.79 -13.23
C ILE A 228 2.57 -22.13 -12.79
N ASN A 229 2.71 -23.04 -11.80
CA ASN A 229 3.96 -23.48 -11.17
C ASN A 229 4.82 -22.31 -10.64
N LEU A 230 4.16 -21.32 -10.05
CA LEU A 230 4.79 -20.13 -9.47
C LEU A 230 4.21 -19.82 -8.10
N SER A 231 4.94 -19.04 -7.32
CA SER A 231 4.37 -18.41 -6.14
C SER A 231 3.40 -17.30 -6.55
N ILE A 232 2.31 -17.15 -5.79
CA ILE A 232 1.20 -16.26 -6.17
C ILE A 232 1.22 -14.90 -5.47
N VAL A 233 1.84 -14.81 -4.29
CA VAL A 233 1.90 -13.59 -3.47
C VAL A 233 3.19 -13.55 -2.66
N ASP A 234 3.60 -12.38 -2.17
CA ASP A 234 4.67 -12.26 -1.17
C ASP A 234 4.12 -12.23 0.26
N ARG A 235 4.85 -12.77 1.24
CA ARG A 235 4.37 -12.90 2.64
C ARG A 235 3.96 -11.56 3.22
N PHE A 236 4.79 -10.53 3.05
CA PHE A 236 4.53 -9.18 3.52
C PHE A 236 3.26 -8.59 2.89
N SER A 237 3.14 -8.73 1.56
CA SER A 237 1.95 -8.33 0.79
C SER A 237 0.68 -9.02 1.28
N ARG A 238 0.75 -10.32 1.53
CA ARG A 238 -0.36 -11.12 2.06
C ARG A 238 -0.76 -10.69 3.48
N ALA A 239 0.21 -10.47 4.38
CA ALA A 239 -0.08 -9.96 5.73
C ALA A 239 -0.80 -8.60 5.68
N ASN A 240 -0.31 -7.69 4.84
CA ASN A 240 -0.94 -6.38 4.68
C ASN A 240 -2.36 -6.50 4.14
N TYR A 241 -2.57 -7.31 3.10
CA TYR A 241 -3.90 -7.55 2.56
C TYR A 241 -4.85 -8.08 3.63
N LEU A 242 -4.47 -9.15 4.33
CA LEU A 242 -5.32 -9.76 5.37
C LEU A 242 -5.65 -8.81 6.52
N PHE A 243 -4.68 -8.03 7.00
CA PHE A 243 -4.93 -7.03 8.03
C PHE A 243 -5.90 -5.95 7.53
N LEU A 244 -5.65 -5.43 6.32
CA LEU A 244 -6.41 -4.31 5.77
C LEU A 244 -7.84 -4.69 5.36
N THR A 245 -8.09 -5.96 5.00
CA THR A 245 -9.44 -6.46 4.67
C THR A 245 -10.21 -6.97 5.87
N ASN A 246 -9.54 -7.34 6.97
CA ASN A 246 -10.19 -7.91 8.15
C ASN A 246 -10.15 -6.95 9.35
N GLU A 247 -8.98 -6.78 9.97
CA GLU A 247 -8.83 -5.99 11.20
C GLU A 247 -9.14 -4.52 10.97
N PHE A 248 -8.57 -3.93 9.91
CA PHE A 248 -8.78 -2.52 9.60
C PHE A 248 -10.23 -2.21 9.17
N VAL A 249 -10.96 -3.19 8.63
CA VAL A 249 -12.39 -3.02 8.33
C VAL A 249 -13.20 -2.99 9.62
N ARG A 250 -12.85 -3.82 10.61
CA ARG A 250 -13.48 -3.81 11.94
C ARG A 250 -13.13 -2.59 12.76
N ASN A 251 -11.91 -2.08 12.65
CA ASN A 251 -11.43 -0.92 13.38
C ASN A 251 -10.71 0.07 12.46
N LYS A 252 -11.42 1.11 12.02
CA LYS A 252 -10.84 2.17 11.17
C LYS A 252 -9.86 3.07 11.91
N ASP A 253 -9.79 2.98 13.23
CA ASP A 253 -8.82 3.71 14.06
C ASP A 253 -7.54 2.90 14.31
N SER A 254 -7.32 1.77 13.63
CA SER A 254 -6.04 1.05 13.66
C SER A 254 -4.88 1.96 13.26
N LEU A 255 -3.78 1.81 14.01
CA LEU A 255 -2.55 2.56 13.83
C LEU A 255 -1.56 1.79 12.96
N LEU A 256 -0.54 2.47 12.46
CA LEU A 256 0.58 1.85 11.76
C LEU A 256 1.27 0.79 12.64
N SER A 257 1.36 1.04 13.94
CA SER A 257 1.90 0.07 14.89
C SER A 257 1.07 -1.21 14.99
N ASP A 258 -0.20 -1.21 14.59
CA ASP A 258 -1.06 -2.41 14.69
C ASP A 258 -0.79 -3.35 13.51
N ILE A 259 -0.75 -2.83 12.28
CA ILE A 259 -0.36 -3.64 11.11
C ILE A 259 1.08 -4.15 11.22
N MET A 260 1.97 -3.39 11.86
CA MET A 260 3.35 -3.82 12.12
C MET A 260 3.45 -5.08 12.99
N ARG A 261 2.43 -5.41 13.80
CA ARG A 261 2.44 -6.61 14.65
C ARG A 261 2.20 -7.88 13.85
N GLU A 262 1.61 -7.78 12.68
CA GLU A 262 1.39 -8.92 11.76
C GLU A 262 2.69 -9.40 11.11
N TRP A 263 3.72 -8.55 11.11
CA TRP A 263 5.02 -8.81 10.48
C TRP A 263 5.97 -9.53 11.42
N THR A 264 5.53 -10.65 11.98
CA THR A 264 6.36 -11.48 12.86
C THR A 264 7.51 -12.11 12.08
N LYS A 265 8.63 -12.34 12.77
CA LYS A 265 9.81 -12.95 12.16
C LYS A 265 9.51 -14.34 11.61
N GLU A 266 8.66 -15.08 12.33
CA GLU A 266 8.21 -16.42 11.96
C GLU A 266 7.38 -16.38 10.68
N TYR A 267 6.45 -15.41 10.58
CA TYR A 267 5.58 -15.30 9.42
C TYR A 267 6.33 -14.76 8.19
N LEU A 268 7.15 -13.72 8.34
CA LEU A 268 7.94 -13.14 7.24
C LEU A 268 9.17 -13.97 6.87
N GLN A 269 9.62 -14.85 7.75
CA GLN A 269 10.90 -15.57 7.65
C GLN A 269 12.11 -14.61 7.61
N GLY A 270 11.96 -13.43 8.22
CA GLY A 270 12.90 -12.32 8.19
C GLY A 270 12.42 -11.17 9.06
N ASP A 271 13.27 -10.17 9.25
CA ASP A 271 12.96 -8.98 10.03
C ASP A 271 12.56 -7.84 9.09
N PHE A 272 11.43 -7.17 9.33
CA PHE A 272 11.12 -5.91 8.65
C PHE A 272 11.92 -4.75 9.27
N SER A 273 11.96 -3.61 8.60
CA SER A 273 12.61 -2.41 9.13
C SER A 273 11.77 -1.16 8.88
N TYR A 274 11.85 -0.19 9.81
CA TYR A 274 11.07 1.05 9.82
C TYR A 274 11.97 2.28 9.91
N THR A 275 11.85 3.17 8.92
CA THR A 275 12.52 4.48 8.86
C THR A 275 11.50 5.56 9.15
N ASN A 276 11.83 6.50 10.03
CA ASN A 276 10.97 7.63 10.38
C ASN A 276 11.75 8.93 10.34
N THR A 277 11.30 9.87 9.51
CA THR A 277 11.87 11.22 9.40
C THR A 277 10.96 12.30 9.99
N HIS A 278 9.80 11.93 10.53
CA HIS A 278 8.90 12.87 11.18
C HIS A 278 9.43 13.25 12.57
N ALA A 279 9.50 14.55 12.86
CA ALA A 279 10.09 15.07 14.10
C ALA A 279 9.34 14.77 15.41
N ARG A 280 8.12 14.21 15.35
CA ARG A 280 7.18 14.19 16.49
C ARG A 280 6.25 12.97 16.53
N LYS A 281 5.86 12.44 15.37
CA LYS A 281 5.00 11.25 15.27
C LYS A 281 5.85 10.00 15.11
N ASP A 282 5.41 8.91 15.70
CA ASP A 282 5.89 7.56 15.43
C ASP A 282 4.74 6.64 14.98
N SER A 283 5.02 5.34 14.79
CA SER A 283 4.02 4.38 14.33
C SER A 283 2.79 4.24 15.23
N LYS A 284 2.88 4.65 16.51
CA LYS A 284 1.76 4.63 17.47
C LYS A 284 0.88 5.88 17.37
N ASN A 285 1.22 6.82 16.49
CA ASN A 285 0.46 8.06 16.27
C ASN A 285 0.02 8.25 14.82
N ILE A 286 0.19 7.24 13.98
CA ILE A 286 -0.16 7.27 12.56
C ILE A 286 -1.37 6.39 12.34
N TYR A 287 -2.51 6.99 12.02
CA TYR A 287 -3.72 6.25 11.68
C TYR A 287 -3.64 5.69 10.26
N LEU A 288 -3.99 4.42 10.08
CA LEU A 288 -4.00 3.81 8.75
C LEU A 288 -5.09 4.39 7.84
N LYS A 289 -6.22 4.83 8.40
CA LYS A 289 -7.26 5.53 7.62
C LYS A 289 -6.72 6.77 6.90
N ASP A 290 -5.69 7.41 7.42
CA ASP A 290 -5.10 8.59 6.76
C ASP A 290 -4.38 8.27 5.45
N PHE A 291 -4.05 6.98 5.22
CA PHE A 291 -3.31 6.51 4.04
C PHE A 291 -4.07 5.46 3.23
N PHE A 292 -5.11 4.85 3.79
CA PHE A 292 -5.86 3.76 3.17
C PHE A 292 -7.35 4.05 2.96
N THR A 293 -7.86 5.23 3.33
CA THR A 293 -9.25 5.62 3.05
C THR A 293 -9.34 7.00 2.42
N ASN A 294 -10.44 7.28 1.73
CA ASN A 294 -10.78 8.62 1.32
C ASN A 294 -11.74 9.22 2.37
N LEU A 295 -11.26 10.15 3.20
CA LEU A 295 -12.09 10.80 4.23
C LEU A 295 -13.01 11.91 3.68
N ASN A 296 -13.21 11.99 2.37
CA ASN A 296 -14.11 12.98 1.78
C ASN A 296 -15.56 12.75 2.26
N PRO A 297 -16.17 13.70 3.02
CA PRO A 297 -17.48 13.52 3.64
C PRO A 297 -18.68 13.47 2.67
N THR A 298 -18.45 13.50 1.35
CA THR A 298 -19.50 13.68 0.35
C THR A 298 -20.08 12.40 -0.23
N THR A 299 -19.57 11.23 0.16
CA THR A 299 -20.18 9.94 -0.25
C THR A 299 -20.04 8.90 0.86
N SER A 300 -20.65 9.14 2.01
CA SER A 300 -21.12 8.03 2.85
C SER A 300 -22.33 7.40 2.17
N ASN A 301 -22.10 6.63 1.10
CA ASN A 301 -23.03 5.58 0.76
C ASN A 301 -22.93 4.55 1.88
N ILE A 302 -23.82 4.70 2.85
CA ILE A 302 -24.13 3.68 3.85
C ILE A 302 -24.71 2.49 3.04
N MET A 303 -23.84 1.62 2.55
CA MET A 303 -24.21 0.22 2.43
C MET A 303 -24.08 -0.36 3.83
N GLU A 304 -25.19 -0.35 4.57
CA GLU A 304 -25.39 -1.28 5.68
C GLU A 304 -25.22 -2.70 5.13
N MET A 305 -24.01 -3.24 5.22
CA MET A 305 -23.83 -4.68 5.20
C MET A 305 -24.31 -5.19 6.55
N SER A 306 -25.58 -5.56 6.61
CA SER A 306 -26.12 -6.35 7.72
C SER A 306 -25.30 -7.65 7.81
N PRO A 307 -24.81 -8.03 9.01
CA PRO A 307 -24.01 -9.24 9.15
C PRO A 307 -24.91 -10.46 8.93
N LYS A 308 -24.80 -11.09 7.76
CA LYS A 308 -25.22 -12.49 7.64
C LYS A 308 -24.27 -13.30 8.51
N LYS A 309 -24.82 -14.03 9.48
CA LYS A 309 -24.10 -15.06 10.22
C LYS A 309 -23.66 -16.13 9.23
N ASP A 310 -22.42 -16.03 8.75
CA ASP A 310 -21.78 -17.14 8.05
C ASP A 310 -21.20 -18.10 9.10
N HIS A 311 -21.84 -19.27 9.21
CA HIS A 311 -21.40 -20.42 10.03
C HIS A 311 -20.02 -20.97 9.66
N HIS A 312 -19.32 -20.33 8.73
CA HIS A 312 -18.00 -20.72 8.23
C HIS A 312 -16.85 -20.13 9.05
N TYR A 313 -17.06 -18.99 9.72
CA TYR A 313 -16.03 -18.38 10.58
C TYR A 313 -15.70 -19.22 11.82
N ASP A 314 -16.69 -19.91 12.39
CA ASP A 314 -16.49 -20.82 13.52
C ASP A 314 -15.63 -22.05 13.14
N GLN A 315 -15.60 -22.41 11.85
CA GLN A 315 -14.77 -23.50 11.34
C GLN A 315 -13.30 -23.07 11.14
N LEU A 316 -13.05 -21.78 10.86
CA LEU A 316 -11.71 -21.24 10.68
C LEU A 316 -10.96 -21.12 12.01
N GLU A 317 -11.62 -20.66 13.08
CA GLU A 317 -11.05 -20.65 14.44
C GLU A 317 -10.66 -22.06 14.90
N ALA A 318 -11.50 -23.06 14.59
CA ALA A 318 -11.22 -24.47 14.92
C ALA A 318 -10.01 -25.03 14.14
N LEU A 319 -9.88 -24.70 12.85
CA LEU A 319 -8.77 -25.16 12.00
C LEU A 319 -7.43 -24.49 12.36
N PHE A 320 -7.46 -23.20 12.70
CA PHE A 320 -6.26 -22.49 13.19
C PHE A 320 -5.78 -23.01 14.55
N GLY A 321 -6.71 -23.40 15.44
CA GLY A 321 -6.39 -24.05 16.71
C GLY A 321 -5.72 -25.42 16.53
N GLU A 322 -6.17 -26.22 15.58
CA GLU A 322 -5.57 -27.55 15.31
C GLU A 322 -4.17 -27.46 14.67
N ILE A 323 -3.95 -26.52 13.74
CA ILE A 323 -2.65 -26.35 13.06
C ILE A 323 -1.56 -25.87 14.02
N MET A 324 -1.90 -25.04 15.02
CA MET A 324 -0.95 -24.55 16.03
C MET A 324 -0.60 -25.59 17.11
N SER A 325 -1.28 -26.75 17.12
CA SER A 325 -1.12 -27.79 18.15
C SER A 325 -0.25 -28.98 17.72
N GLN A 326 0.16 -29.06 16.44
CA GLN A 326 0.96 -30.19 15.95
C GLN A 326 2.47 -29.93 16.11
N PRO A 327 3.25 -30.91 16.62
CA PRO A 327 4.70 -30.78 16.72
C PRO A 327 5.34 -30.82 15.33
N SER A 328 6.31 -29.93 15.10
CA SER A 328 7.05 -29.79 13.85
C SER A 328 7.71 -31.11 13.43
N THR A 329 7.32 -31.65 12.28
CA THR A 329 8.07 -32.72 11.62
C THR A 329 9.12 -32.09 10.71
N ASP A 330 10.37 -32.50 10.95
CA ASP A 330 11.57 -31.98 10.31
C ASP A 330 11.67 -32.52 8.87
N PHE A 331 11.45 -31.65 7.87
CA PHE A 331 11.79 -31.93 6.48
C PHE A 331 12.77 -30.86 5.99
N SER A 332 14.04 -31.17 6.15
CA SER A 332 15.14 -30.45 5.52
C SER A 332 15.17 -30.79 4.02
N ILE A 333 14.75 -29.84 3.18
CA ILE A 333 15.07 -29.82 1.76
C ILE A 333 15.67 -28.46 1.45
N GLU A 334 16.93 -28.47 1.03
CA GLU A 334 17.72 -27.28 0.66
C GLU A 334 17.00 -26.43 -0.38
N ASN A 335 16.55 -25.23 0.02
CA ASN A 335 16.16 -24.18 -0.90
C ASN A 335 17.41 -23.42 -1.36
N LYS A 336 17.85 -23.67 -2.59
CA LYS A 336 18.83 -22.80 -3.27
C LYS A 336 18.10 -21.65 -3.99
N PRO A 337 18.66 -20.43 -4.00
CA PRO A 337 18.14 -19.33 -4.79
C PRO A 337 18.35 -19.63 -6.28
N PHE A 338 17.30 -19.50 -7.08
CA PHE A 338 17.43 -19.42 -8.54
C PHE A 338 17.76 -17.97 -8.91
N ILE A 339 18.88 -17.81 -9.64
CA ILE A 339 19.41 -16.57 -10.22
C ILE A 339 18.42 -15.98 -11.23
#